data_AF-A0A258KSE0-F1
#
_entry.id   AF-A0A258KSE0-F1
#
_cell.length_a   1.000
_cell.length_b   1.000
_cell.length_c   1.000
_cell.angle_alpha   90.00
_cell.angle_beta   90.00
_cell.angle_gamma   90.00
#
_symmetry.space_group_name_H-M   'P 1'
#
loop_
_entity.id
_entity.type
_entity.pdbx_description
1 polymer ?
#
loop_
_entity_poly.entity_id
_entity_poly.type
_entity_poly.pdbx_seq_one_letter_code
_entity_poly.pdbx_strand_id
1 'polypeptide(L)' 'MFDETTPRLGLPYVVAAQAQKHIPINEGLARLDALVQLAVESRVVAAQPASPV' A
#
# COMPACT_ATOMS: atom_id res chain seq x y z
N MET A 1 -9.85 -9.92 15.93
CA MET A 1 -10.96 -9.44 15.08
C MET A 1 -10.33 -9.05 13.76
N PHE A 2 -10.75 -9.65 12.64
CA PHE A 2 -10.20 -9.27 11.33
C PHE A 2 -10.68 -7.85 11.03
N ASP A 3 -9.75 -6.92 10.82
CA ASP A 3 -10.10 -5.53 10.52
C ASP A 3 -10.84 -5.43 9.19
N GLU A 4 -11.86 -4.57 9.14
CA GLU A 4 -12.68 -4.32 7.95
C GLU A 4 -12.01 -3.35 6.97
N THR A 5 -10.79 -2.91 7.27
CA THR A 5 -10.03 -1.92 6.51
C THR A 5 -8.58 -2.34 6.28
N THR A 6 -7.90 -1.71 5.32
CA THR A 6 -6.45 -1.88 5.15
C THR A 6 -5.69 -1.30 6.36
N PRO A 7 -4.55 -1.88 6.75
CA PRO A 7 -3.91 -1.56 8.03
C PRO A 7 -3.21 -0.21 8.07
N ARG A 8 -2.76 0.35 6.94
CA ARG A 8 -2.00 1.61 6.92
C ARG A 8 -2.85 2.80 6.48
N LEU A 9 -3.67 2.61 5.46
CA LEU A 9 -4.48 3.66 4.85
C LEU A 9 -5.95 3.64 5.30
N GLY A 10 -6.39 2.62 6.03
CA GLY A 10 -7.78 2.51 6.47
C GLY A 10 -8.78 2.37 5.33
N LEU A 11 -8.37 1.84 4.18
CA LEU A 11 -9.27 1.68 3.02
C LEU A 11 -10.30 0.58 3.32
N PRO A 12 -11.61 0.81 3.09
CA PRO A 12 -12.64 -0.15 3.44
C PRO A 12 -12.62 -1.36 2.50
N TYR A 13 -12.59 -2.57 3.07
CA TYR A 13 -12.74 -3.79 2.30
C TYR A 13 -14.19 -3.99 1.86
N VAL A 14 -14.35 -4.59 0.68
CA VAL A 14 -15.65 -4.96 0.15
C VAL A 14 -16.11 -6.27 0.79
N VAL A 15 -17.37 -6.29 1.24
CA VAL A 15 -18.02 -7.47 1.80
C VAL A 15 -18.23 -8.57 0.75
N ALA A 16 -18.26 -9.82 1.20
CA ALA A 16 -18.43 -10.99 0.34
C ALA A 16 -19.83 -11.04 -0.32
N ALA A 17 -20.08 -12.09 -1.13
CA ALA A 17 -21.35 -12.35 -1.83
C ALA A 17 -21.77 -11.33 -2.92
N GLN A 18 -20.87 -10.45 -3.35
CA GLN A 18 -21.08 -9.49 -4.44
C GLN A 18 -20.53 -10.01 -5.79
N ALA A 19 -21.03 -11.15 -6.29
CA ALA A 19 -20.53 -11.75 -7.54
C ALA A 19 -18.99 -11.95 -7.55
N GLN A 20 -18.42 -12.33 -6.41
CA GLN A 20 -16.97 -12.52 -6.19
C GLN A 20 -16.08 -11.28 -6.46
N LYS A 21 -16.63 -10.10 -6.74
CA LYS A 21 -15.85 -8.88 -7.01
C LYS A 21 -14.96 -8.44 -5.83
N HIS A 22 -15.35 -8.81 -4.61
CA HIS A 22 -14.57 -8.52 -3.40
C HIS A 22 -13.15 -9.07 -3.44
N ILE A 23 -12.91 -10.20 -4.13
CA ILE A 23 -11.59 -10.85 -4.17
C ILE A 23 -10.57 -9.94 -4.89
N PRO A 24 -10.72 -9.63 -6.19
CA PRO A 24 -9.73 -8.82 -6.90
C PRO A 24 -9.66 -7.38 -6.36
N ILE A 25 -10.77 -6.83 -5.85
CA ILE A 25 -10.80 -5.48 -5.28
C ILE A 25 -10.01 -5.44 -3.97
N ASN A 26 -10.29 -6.32 -3.02
CA ASN A 26 -9.59 -6.32 -1.73
C ASN A 26 -8.11 -6.65 -1.90
N GLU A 27 -7.76 -7.50 -2.86
CA GLU A 27 -6.38 -7.77 -3.25
C GLU A 27 -5.69 -6.50 -3.81
N GLY A 28 -6.38 -5.75 -4.66
CA GLY A 28 -5.91 -4.46 -5.16
C GLY A 28 -5.72 -3.42 -4.06
N LEU A 29 -6.67 -3.30 -3.12
CA LEU A 29 -6.59 -2.40 -1.97
C LEU A 29 -5.41 -2.75 -1.06
N ALA A 30 -5.17 -4.03 -0.79
CA ALA A 30 -4.03 -4.48 0.01
C ALA A 30 -2.68 -4.17 -0.68
N ARG A 31 -2.60 -4.36 -2.00
CA ARG A 31 -1.40 -3.98 -2.78
C ARG A 31 -1.17 -2.47 -2.77
N LEU A 32 -2.22 -1.69 -2.97
CA LEU A 32 -2.14 -0.23 -2.95
C LEU A 32 -1.65 0.27 -1.58
N ASP A 33 -2.21 -0.27 -0.49
CA ASP A 33 -1.85 0.07 0.88
C ASP A 33 -0.35 -0.11 1.17
N ALA A 34 0.25 -1.15 0.58
CA ALA A 34 1.68 -1.41 0.68
C ALA A 34 2.52 -0.53 -0.25
N LEU A 35 2.08 -0.32 -1.50
CA LEU A 35 2.88 0.34 -2.54
C LEU A 35 3.02 1.86 -2.33
N VAL A 36 2.00 2.53 -1.81
CA VAL A 36 2.02 4.00 -1.70
C VAL A 36 2.84 4.54 -0.53
N GLN A 37 3.38 3.67 0.32
CA GLN A 37 4.22 4.09 1.45
C GLN A 37 5.62 4.53 1.01
N LEU A 38 6.00 4.24 -0.24
CA LEU A 38 7.29 4.65 -0.80
C LEU A 38 7.31 6.18 -0.98
N ALA A 39 8.21 6.83 -0.24
CA ALA A 39 8.47 8.26 -0.37
C ALA A 39 9.87 8.51 -0.95
N VAL A 40 10.02 9.59 -1.71
CA VAL A 40 11.33 10.03 -2.19
C VAL A 40 12.07 10.71 -1.03
N GLU A 41 13.15 10.10 -0.53
CA GLU A 41 13.91 10.63 0.61
C GLU A 41 14.63 11.95 0.29
N SER A 42 15.17 12.10 -0.92
CA SER A 42 15.78 13.35 -1.35
C SER A 42 15.76 13.50 -2.87
N ARG A 43 15.44 14.72 -3.33
CA ARG A 43 15.53 15.14 -4.75
C ARG A 43 16.70 16.10 -5.02
N VAL A 44 17.40 16.53 -3.97
CA VAL A 44 18.38 17.63 -4.03
C VAL A 44 19.81 17.19 -3.76
N VAL A 45 20.01 15.94 -3.30
CA VAL A 45 21.34 15.37 -3.10
C VAL A 45 21.96 15.12 -4.47
N ALA A 46 22.85 16.03 -4.88
CA ALA A 46 23.58 15.93 -6.14
C ALA A 46 24.92 15.21 -5.99
N ALA A 47 25.51 15.23 -4.79
CA ALA A 47 26.77 14.55 -4.51
C ALA A 47 26.51 13.10 -4.09
N GLN A 48 27.18 12.15 -4.74
CA GLN A 48 27.07 10.73 -4.40
C GLN A 48 27.69 10.44 -3.01
N PRO A 49 27.17 9.46 -2.26
CA PRO A 49 27.79 9.03 -1.00
C PRO A 49 29.22 8.53 -1.24
N ALA A 50 30.17 8.96 -0.41
CA ALA A 50 31.59 8.62 -0.57
C ALA A 50 31.93 7.14 -0.30
N SER A 51 31.00 6.36 0.25
CA SER A 51 31.10 4.90 0.38
C SER A 51 29.71 4.29 0.53
N PRO A 52 29.54 3.02 0.12
CA PRO A 52 28.31 2.30 0.37
C PRO A 52 28.22 2.01 1.87
N VAL A 53 27.08 2.37 2.47
CA VAL A 53 26.68 1.86 3.79
C VAL A 53 26.02 0.50 3.65
#